data_AF-A0A967SUT4-F1
#
_entry.id   AF-A0A967SUT4-F1
#
_cell.length_a   1.000
_cell.length_b   1.000
_cell.length_c   1.000
_cell.angle_alpha   90.00
_cell.angle_beta   90.00
_cell.angle_gamma   90.00
#
_symmetry.space_group_name_H-M   'P 1'
#
loop_
_entity.id
_entity.type
_entity.pdbx_description
1 polymer ?
#
loop_
_entity_poly.entity_id
_entity_poly.type
_entity_poly.pdbx_seq_one_letter_code
_entity_poly.pdbx_strand_id
1 'polypeptide(L)' 'MGYVSTAERIGIKKGKQEGLHNNIIDILEIKFGKDGLSLKNSIISIEDIKKLQKIRHNLKEVQTLSEAKKYLEGLNC' A
#
# COMPACT_ATOMS: atom_id res chain seq x y z
N MET A 1 11.18 28.52 14.67
CA MET A 1 11.31 27.29 13.86
C MET A 1 11.03 26.11 14.80
N GLY A 2 9.89 25.42 14.65
CA GLY A 2 9.55 24.29 15.52
C GLY A 2 10.41 23.08 15.15
N TYR A 3 11.27 22.63 16.07
CA TYR A 3 12.07 21.43 15.86
C TYR A 3 11.17 20.22 16.04
N VAL A 4 10.82 19.57 14.93
CA VAL A 4 10.08 18.30 14.94
C VAL A 4 10.98 17.25 15.58
N SER A 5 10.58 16.75 16.75
CA SER A 5 11.31 15.76 17.54
C SER A 5 11.45 14.44 16.77
N THR A 6 12.48 13.64 17.09
CA THR A 6 12.70 12.32 16.45
C THR A 6 11.46 11.42 16.56
N ALA A 7 10.77 11.45 17.70
CA ALA A 7 9.51 10.72 17.91
C ALA A 7 8.40 11.19 16.96
N GLU A 8 8.26 12.49 16.75
CA GLU A 8 7.27 13.07 15.83
C GLU A 8 7.56 12.68 14.38
N ARG A 9 8.83 12.67 13.95
CA ARG A 9 9.23 12.20 12.61
C ARG A 9 8.89 10.73 12.38
N ILE A 10 9.12 9.89 13.39
CA ILE A 10 8.79 8.45 13.34
C ILE A 10 7.26 8.28 13.26
N GLY A 11 6.51 9.01 14.10
CA GLY A 11 5.05 8.99 14.10
C GLY A 11 4.46 9.38 12.75
N ILE A 12 4.95 10.44 12.12
CA ILE A 12 4.51 10.88 10.78
C ILE A 12 4.80 9.80 9.72
N LYS A 13 5.99 9.20 9.76
CA LYS A 13 6.38 8.16 8.79
C LYS A 13 5.51 6.91 8.94
N LYS A 14 5.25 6.49 10.18
CA LYS A 14 4.40 5.33 10.48
C LYS A 14 2.94 5.57 10.09
N GLY A 15 2.38 6.73 10.46
CA GLY A 15 1.02 7.12 10.07
C GLY A 15 0.84 7.20 8.54
N LYS A 16 1.86 7.68 7.81
CA LYS A 16 1.83 7.66 6.34
C LYS A 16 1.85 6.25 5.77
N GLN A 17 2.62 5.34 6.37
CA GLN A 17 2.68 3.95 5.95
C GLN A 17 1.35 3.23 6.19
N GLU A 18 0.78 3.36 7.40
CA GLU A 18 -0.53 2.79 7.74
C GLU A 18 -1.64 3.36 6.85
N GLY A 19 -1.64 4.67 6.59
CA GLY A 19 -2.61 5.28 5.68
C GLY A 19 -2.51 4.77 4.24
N LEU A 20 -1.30 4.49 3.75
CA LEU A 20 -1.10 3.89 2.44
C LEU A 20 -1.56 2.43 2.39
N HIS A 21 -1.25 1.65 3.43
CA HIS A 21 -1.74 0.27 3.55
C HIS A 21 -3.25 0.23 3.49
N ASN A 22 -3.91 1.01 4.35
CA ASN A 22 -5.36 0.99 4.45
C ASN A 22 -6.00 1.44 3.12
N ASN A 23 -5.44 2.47 2.48
CA ASN A 23 -5.96 2.94 1.20
C ASN A 23 -5.82 1.91 0.07
N ILE A 24 -4.71 1.18 0.01
CA ILE A 24 -4.50 0.12 -0.98
C ILE A 24 -5.49 -1.03 -0.75
N ILE A 25 -5.69 -1.42 0.51
CA ILE A 25 -6.65 -2.45 0.89
C ILE A 25 -8.06 -2.04 0.49
N ASP A 26 -8.43 -0.78 0.75
CA ASP A 26 -9.72 -0.19 0.35
C ASP A 26 -9.92 -0.30 -1.18
N ILE A 27 -8.92 0.10 -1.98
CA ILE A 27 -9.00 0.01 -3.45
C ILE A 27 -9.19 -1.44 -3.90
N LEU A 28 -8.47 -2.38 -3.27
CA LEU A 28 -8.58 -3.80 -3.59
C LEU A 28 -9.95 -4.35 -3.21
N GLU A 29 -10.49 -3.97 -2.06
CA GLU A 29 -11.82 -4.39 -1.63
C GLU A 29 -12.91 -3.79 -2.54
N ILE A 30 -12.80 -2.50 -2.91
CA ILE A 30 -13.75 -1.82 -3.78
C ILE A 30 -13.73 -2.40 -5.20
N LYS A 31 -12.55 -2.67 -5.77
CA LYS A 31 -12.42 -3.16 -7.15
C LYS A 31 -12.60 -4.67 -7.30
N PHE A 32 -12.12 -5.43 -6.33
CA PHE A 32 -11.96 -6.88 -6.44
C PHE A 32 -12.68 -7.65 -5.34
N GLY A 33 -13.35 -6.97 -4.40
CA GLY A 33 -14.08 -7.59 -3.32
C GLY A 33 -13.20 -8.51 -2.48
N LYS A 34 -13.73 -9.71 -2.20
CA LYS A 34 -13.10 -10.73 -1.35
C LYS A 34 -11.79 -11.26 -1.92
N ASP A 35 -11.69 -11.37 -3.24
CA ASP A 35 -10.48 -11.85 -3.90
C ASP A 35 -9.32 -10.85 -3.75
N GLY A 36 -9.62 -9.55 -3.75
CA GLY A 36 -8.63 -8.49 -3.49
C GLY A 36 -8.06 -8.52 -2.07
N LEU A 37 -8.89 -8.87 -1.09
CA LEU A 37 -8.48 -9.00 0.32
C LEU A 37 -7.45 -10.11 0.54
N SER A 38 -7.38 -11.12 -0.33
CA SER A 38 -6.33 -12.16 -0.22
C SER A 38 -4.92 -11.58 -0.42
N LEU A 39 -4.78 -10.45 -1.11
CA LEU A 39 -3.51 -9.76 -1.34
C LEU A 39 -3.14 -8.81 -0.19
N LYS A 40 -4.06 -8.54 0.74
CA LYS A 40 -3.86 -7.67 1.90
C LYS A 40 -2.62 -8.07 2.69
N ASN A 41 -2.42 -9.37 2.92
CA ASN A 41 -1.30 -9.84 3.73
C ASN A 41 0.05 -9.51 3.09
N SER A 42 0.17 -9.70 1.77
CA SER A 42 1.39 -9.34 1.03
C SER A 42 1.67 -7.83 1.07
N ILE A 43 0.64 -6.99 1.14
CA ILE A 43 0.79 -5.53 1.16
C ILE A 43 1.17 -5.05 2.55
N ILE A 44 0.63 -5.66 3.60
CA ILE A 44 1.00 -5.36 4.98
C ILE A 44 2.47 -5.70 5.25
N SER A 45 3.02 -6.71 4.57
CA SER A 45 4.45 -7.02 4.64
C SER A 45 5.36 -5.97 3.97
N ILE A 46 4.82 -5.03 3.19
CA ILE A 46 5.62 -4.01 2.50
C ILE A 46 5.76 -2.78 3.40
N GLU A 47 6.95 -2.58 3.94
CA GLU A 47 7.29 -1.40 4.75
C GLU A 47 7.72 -0.19 3.90
N ASP A 48 7.99 -0.42 2.61
CA ASP A 48 8.55 0.61 1.74
C ASP A 48 7.48 1.57 1.19
N ILE A 49 7.44 2.79 1.75
CA ILE A 49 6.48 3.84 1.38
C ILE A 49 6.49 4.14 -0.13
N LYS A 50 7.65 4.07 -0.79
CA LYS A 50 7.73 4.32 -2.24
C LYS A 50 7.08 3.19 -3.04
N LYS A 51 7.30 1.93 -2.64
CA LYS A 51 6.63 0.78 -3.26
C LYS A 51 5.11 0.87 -3.07
N LEU A 52 4.65 1.16 -1.86
CA LEU A 52 3.23 1.34 -1.56
C LEU A 52 2.58 2.45 -2.41
N GLN A 53 3.24 3.59 -2.59
CA GLN A 53 2.72 4.64 -3.47
C GLN A 53 2.61 4.20 -4.92
N LYS A 54 3.61 3.49 -5.44
CA LYS A 54 3.56 2.95 -6.81
C LYS A 54 2.43 1.93 -6.96
N ILE A 55 2.28 1.03 -5.99
CA ILE A 55 1.19 0.05 -5.95
C ILE A 55 -0.15 0.78 -5.97
N ARG A 56 -0.34 1.79 -5.11
CA ARG A 56 -1.57 2.59 -5.06
C ARG A 56 -1.89 3.26 -6.39
N HIS A 57 -0.88 3.82 -7.06
CA HIS A 57 -1.07 4.49 -8.34
C HIS A 57 -1.46 3.48 -9.44
N ASN A 58 -0.72 2.38 -9.54
CA ASN A 58 -1.06 1.32 -10.50
C ASN A 58 -2.42 0.72 -10.20
N LEU A 59 -2.77 0.46 -8.94
CA LEU A 59 -4.08 -0.08 -8.56
C LEU A 59 -5.25 0.82 -8.95
N LYS A 60 -5.04 2.13 -9.09
CA LYS A 60 -6.06 3.02 -9.68
C LYS A 60 -6.27 2.73 -11.16
N GLU A 61 -5.22 2.42 -11.91
CA GLU A 61 -5.26 2.17 -13.35
C GLU A 61 -5.67 0.73 -13.70
N VAL A 62 -5.08 -0.28 -13.05
CA VAL A 62 -5.43 -1.68 -13.33
C VAL A 62 -6.88 -1.96 -12.93
N GLN A 63 -7.61 -2.57 -13.86
CA GLN A 63 -9.02 -2.97 -13.69
C GLN A 63 -9.17 -4.43 -13.30
N THR A 64 -8.09 -5.21 -13.35
CA THR A 64 -8.11 -6.66 -13.13
C THR A 64 -7.16 -7.10 -12.02
N LEU A 65 -7.62 -8.09 -11.27
CA LEU A 65 -6.93 -8.65 -10.11
C LEU A 65 -5.64 -9.36 -10.52
N SER A 66 -5.64 -10.00 -11.70
CA SER A 66 -4.49 -10.69 -12.26
C SER A 66 -3.30 -9.74 -12.50
N GLU A 67 -3.56 -8.56 -13.08
CA GLU A 67 -2.51 -7.56 -13.30
C GLU A 67 -1.99 -6.98 -11.98
N ALA A 68 -2.91 -6.67 -11.05
CA ALA A 68 -2.54 -6.21 -9.72
C ALA A 68 -1.65 -7.23 -8.99
N LYS A 69 -2.02 -8.52 -9.03
CA LYS A 69 -1.26 -9.61 -8.42
C LYS A 69 0.11 -9.77 -9.07
N LYS A 70 0.18 -9.78 -10.40
CA LYS A 70 1.43 -9.88 -11.16
C LYS A 70 2.39 -8.73 -10.83
N TYR A 71 1.85 -7.53 -10.65
CA TYR A 71 2.63 -6.36 -10.23
C TYR A 71 3.14 -6.47 -8.78
N LEU A 72 2.30 -6.98 -7.86
CA LEU A 72 2.71 -7.23 -6.48
C LEU A 72 3.77 -8.33 -6.38
N GLU A 73 3.64 -9.42 -7.13
CA GLU A 73 4.65 -10.48 -7.20
C GLU A 73 5.97 -9.95 -7.80
N GLY A 74 5.92 -9.10 -8.84
CA GLY A 74 7.10 -8.49 -9.43
C GLY A 74 7.85 -7.50 -8.53
N LEU A 75 7.23 -7.01 -7.45
CA LEU A 75 7.85 -6.12 -6.45
C LEU A 75 8.47 -6.85 -5.25
N ASN A 76 8.13 -8.14 -5.10
CA ASN A 76 8.65 -9.07 -4.09
C ASN A 76 9.87 -9.87 -4.59
N CYS A 77 10.29 -9.67 -5.84
CA CYS A 77 11.53 -10.17 -6.44
C CYS A 77 12.63 -9.09 -6.31
#